data_AF-A0A438HI61-F1
#
_entry.id   AF-A0A438HI61-F1
#
_cell.length_a   1.000
_cell.length_b   1.000
_cell.length_c   1.000
_cell.angle_alpha   90.00
_cell.angle_beta   90.00
_cell.angle_gamma   90.00
#
_symmetry.space_group_name_H-M   'P 1'
#
loop_
_entity.id
_entity.type
_entity.pdbx_description
1 polymer ?
#
loop_
_entity_poly.entity_id
_entity_poly.type
_entity_poly.pdbx_seq_one_letter_code
_entity_poly.pdbx_strand_id
1 'polypeptide(L)' 'MLVEVVPWYAHIANYLVTGEVPSEWKSQDKKHFFAKIHAYYWEEPFLFKYCVDQIIRKCVPKEEQ' A
#
# COMPACT_ATOMS: atom_id res chain seq x y z
N MET A 1 -14.59 1.34 -20.60
CA MET A 1 -13.42 0.96 -19.79
C MET A 1 -13.77 1.30 -18.36
N LEU A 2 -14.08 0.29 -17.54
CA LEU A 2 -14.19 0.50 -16.10
C LEU A 2 -12.78 0.79 -15.63
N VAL A 3 -12.49 2.03 -15.26
CA VAL A 3 -11.33 2.31 -14.43
C VAL A 3 -11.70 1.69 -13.09
N GLU A 4 -11.34 0.43 -12.89
CA GLU A 4 -11.40 -0.16 -11.56
C GLU A 4 -10.53 0.72 -10.69
N VAL A 5 -11.15 1.48 -9.78
CA VAL A 5 -10.42 2.30 -8.83
C VAL A 5 -9.76 1.31 -7.88
N VAL A 6 -8.50 1.02 -8.16
CA VAL A 6 -7.68 0.17 -7.31
C VAL A 6 -7.58 0.91 -5.97
N PRO A 7 -8.03 0.31 -4.85
CA PRO A 7 -7.94 0.96 -3.55
C PRO A 7 -6.50 1.38 -3.29
N TRP A 8 -6.31 2.56 -2.69
CA TRP A 8 -4.96 3.14 -2.48
C TRP A 8 -3.98 2.20 -1.77
N TYR A 9 -4.50 1.24 -0.99
CA TYR A 9 -3.72 0.26 -0.23
C TYR A 9 -3.47 -1.06 -0.98
N ALA A 10 -4.15 -1.33 -2.10
CA ALA A 10 -4.06 -2.64 -2.77
C ALA A 10 -2.64 -2.93 -3.27
N HIS A 11 -1.97 -1.94 -3.87
CA HIS A 11 -0.56 -2.11 -4.28
C HIS A 11 0.39 -2.32 -3.10
N ILE A 12 0.10 -1.73 -1.94
CA ILE A 12 0.89 -1.91 -0.71
C ILE A 12 0.68 -3.34 -0.19
N ALA A 13 -0.57 -3.77 -0.03
CA ALA A 13 -0.91 -5.11 0.45
C ALA A 13 -0.36 -6.20 -0.48
N ASN A 14 -0.58 -6.06 -1.79
CA ASN A 14 -0.10 -7.02 -2.79
C ASN A 14 1.42 -7.15 -2.73
N TYR A 15 2.16 -6.04 -2.72
CA TYR A 15 3.63 -6.10 -2.61
C TYR A 15 4.10 -6.74 -1.29
N LEU A 16 3.44 -6.45 -0.16
CA LEU A 16 3.81 -7.04 1.13
C LEU A 16 3.56 -8.55 1.19
N VAL A 17 2.57 -9.04 0.44
CA VAL A 17 2.23 -10.48 0.38
C VAL A 17 3.05 -11.22 -0.66
N THR A 18 3.21 -10.66 -1.87
CA THR A 18 3.82 -11.36 -3.03
C THR A 18 5.24 -10.91 -3.34
N GLY A 19 5.66 -9.74 -2.86
CA GLY A 19 6.92 -9.10 -3.24
C GLY A 19 6.92 -8.49 -4.65
N GLU A 20 5.79 -8.52 -5.36
CA GLU A 20 5.72 -8.09 -6.75
C GLU A 20 5.37 -6.60 -6.89
N VAL A 21 6.05 -5.93 -7.82
CA VAL A 21 5.79 -4.55 -8.20
C VAL A 21 5.24 -4.53 -9.62
N PRO A 22 4.18 -3.75 -9.90
CA PRO A 22 3.62 -3.65 -11.25
C PRO A 22 4.69 -3.28 -12.29
N SER A 23 4.71 -4.01 -13.39
CA SER A 23 5.69 -3.86 -14.47
C SER A 23 5.53 -2.53 -15.21
N GLU A 24 4.29 -2.06 -15.30
CA GLU A 24 3.81 -0.85 -15.96
C GLU A 24 4.21 0.44 -15.24
N TRP A 25 4.67 0.36 -13.98
CA TRP A 25 5.10 1.52 -13.22
C TRP A 25 6.41 2.08 -13.77
N LYS A 26 6.47 3.41 -13.91
CA LYS A 26 7.70 4.11 -14.26
C LYS A 26 8.68 4.07 -13.08
N SER A 27 9.97 4.27 -13.35
CA SER A 27 11.00 4.31 -12.31
C SER A 27 10.72 5.32 -11.20
N GLN A 28 10.07 6.44 -11.53
CA GLN A 28 9.67 7.46 -10.57
C GLN A 28 8.56 6.97 -9.62
N ASP A 29 7.56 6.25 -10.14
CA ASP A 29 6.46 5.68 -9.35
C ASP A 29 7.00 4.62 -8.39
N LYS A 30 7.89 3.74 -8.89
CA LYS A 30 8.58 2.72 -8.09
C LYS A 30 9.38 3.38 -6.96
N LYS A 31 10.15 4.42 -7.25
CA LYS A 31 10.93 5.14 -6.22
C LYS A 31 10.01 5.75 -5.16
N HIS A 32 8.91 6.36 -5.57
CA HIS A 32 7.94 6.95 -4.65
C HIS A 32 7.27 5.90 -3.76
N PHE A 33 6.94 4.74 -4.34
CA PHE A 33 6.38 3.61 -3.62
C PHE A 33 7.36 3.05 -2.58
N PHE A 34 8.59 2.75 -2.98
CA PHE A 34 9.62 2.23 -2.07
C PHE A 34 9.98 3.21 -0.94
N ALA A 35 9.91 4.53 -1.19
CA ALA A 35 10.10 5.51 -0.13
C ALA A 35 9.03 5.43 0.97
N LYS A 36 7.84 4.93 0.66
CA LYS A 36 6.70 4.82 1.58
C LYS A 36 6.52 3.43 2.19
N ILE A 37 6.90 2.38 1.47
CA ILE A 37 6.55 0.99 1.83
C ILE A 37 7.07 0.57 3.19
N HIS A 38 8.24 1.08 3.61
CA HIS A 38 8.85 0.79 4.90
C HIS A 38 8.00 1.21 6.11
N ALA A 39 7.04 2.12 5.91
CA ALA A 39 6.13 2.53 6.98
C ALA A 39 4.96 1.56 7.17
N TYR A 40 4.82 0.52 6.34
CA TYR A 40 3.67 -0.36 6.32
C TYR A 40 4.08 -1.81 6.60
N TYR A 41 3.19 -2.56 7.24
CA TYR A 41 3.29 -4.02 7.34
C TYR A 41 1.91 -4.66 7.21
N TRP A 42 1.90 -5.88 6.68
CA TRP A 42 0.69 -6.66 6.46
C TRP A 42 0.59 -7.76 7.50
N GLU A 43 -0.50 -7.78 8.24
CA GLU A 43 -0.85 -8.86 9.17
C GLU A 43 -2.28 -9.26 8.83
N GLU A 44 -2.41 -10.34 8.08
CA GLU A 44 -3.67 -10.73 7.44
C GLU A 44 -4.84 -10.77 8.46
N PRO A 45 -5.97 -10.09 8.18
CA PRO A 45 -6.40 -9.40 6.95
C PRO A 45 -6.21 -7.87 6.97
N PHE A 46 -5.29 -7.36 7.78
CA PHE A 46 -5.17 -5.94 8.06
C PHE A 46 -3.82 -5.35 7.62
N LEU A 47 -3.92 -4.15 7.05
CA LEU A 47 -2.76 -3.29 6.80
C LEU A 47 -2.55 -2.39 8.01
N PHE A 48 -1.31 -2.32 8.48
CA PHE A 48 -0.91 -1.43 9.55
C PHE A 48 0.16 -0.44 9.07
N LYS A 49 0.21 0.71 9.73
CA LYS A 49 1.20 1.76 9.47
C LYS A 49 1.93 2.14 10.76
N TYR A 50 3.26 2.19 10.68
CA TYR A 50 4.11 2.84 11.67
C TYR A 50 4.00 4.36 11.49
N CYS A 51 3.39 5.03 12.46
CA CYS A 51 3.28 6.48 12.46
C CYS A 51 4.48 7.14 13.16
N VAL A 52 4.70 8.42 12.87
CA VAL A 52 5.85 9.20 13.39
C VAL A 52 5.83 9.38 14.90
N ASP A 53 4.65 9.24 15.51
CA ASP A 53 4.43 9.21 16.96
C ASP A 53 4.78 7.85 17.59
N GLN A 54 5.38 6.93 16.82
CA GLN A 54 5.72 5.56 17.21
C GLN A 54 4.49 4.69 17.51
N ILE A 55 3.29 5.16 17.19
CA ILE A 55 2.06 4.39 17.34
C ILE A 55 1.80 3.61 16.05
N ILE A 56 1.48 2.33 16.19
CA ILE A 56 1.03 1.51 15.08
C ILE A 56 -0.48 1.71 14.92
N ARG A 57 -0.91 2.08 13.71
CA ARG A 57 -2.32 2.31 13.39
C ARG A 57 -2.80 1.38 12.30
N LYS A 58 -3.96 0.75 12.54
CA LYS A 58 -4.67 -0.03 11.53
C LYS A 58 -5.16 0.91 10.42
N CYS A 59 -4.78 0.62 9.18
CA CYS A 59 -5.30 1.30 8.00
C CYS A 59 -6.70 0.77 7.74
N VAL A 60 -7.69 1.66 7.78
CA VAL A 60 -9.06 1.34 7.41
C VAL A 60 -9.25 1.80 5.97
N PRO A 61 -9.62 0.90 5.04
CA PRO A 61 -10.16 1.31 3.75
C PRO A 61 -11.28 2.30 4.02
N LYS A 62 -11.17 3.55 3.59
CA LYS A 62 -12.39 4.31 3.37
C LYS A 62 -13.05 3.58 2.22
N GLU A 63 -14.20 2.96 2.44
CA GLU A 63 -15.12 2.67 1.35
C GLU A 63 -15.21 3.96 0.54
N GLU A 64 -14.77 3.91 -0.71
CA GLU A 64 -15.00 5.02 -1.62
C GLU A 64 -16.52 5.13 -1.76
N GLN A 65 -17.09 6.16 -1.11
CA GLN A 65 -18.48 6.53 -1.29
C GLN A 65 -18.69 7.10 -2.69
#